data_AF-A0A851B7G5-F1
#
_entry.id   AF-A0A851B7G5-F1
#
_cell.length_a   1.000
_cell.length_b   1.000
_cell.length_c   1.000
_cell.angle_alpha   90.00
_cell.angle_beta   90.00
_cell.angle_gamma   90.00
#
_symmetry.space_group_name_H-M   'P 1'
#
loop_
_entity.id
_entity.type
_entity.pdbx_description
1 polymer ?
#
loop_
_entity_poly.entity_id
_entity_poly.type
_entity_poly.pdbx_seq_one_letter_code
_entity_poly.pdbx_strand_id
1 'polypeptide(L)'
;YAMLLSLIFLIVLVAAIVGFVFRHEIKTNFESNLNLALKDYNVTADQHSEAVDTIQRTLHCCGVQNYSDWERTEYFSQRGIPRSCCKNQNDCSEEDLKDPNKAKLKVFVDGCFFLVTSTMESKMSVVAGISFGVACFQLIGIILSCCLSRYITNNQYEMV
;
A
#
# COMPACT_ATOMS: atom_id res chain seq x y z
N TYR A 1 5.43 -17.31 -26.44
CA TYR A 1 4.98 -17.52 -25.05
C TYR A 1 6.15 -17.51 -24.07
N ALA A 2 7.19 -18.34 -24.25
CA ALA A 2 8.40 -18.33 -23.40
C ALA A 2 9.01 -16.93 -23.17
N MET A 3 9.18 -16.12 -24.23
CA MET A 3 9.72 -14.76 -24.09
C MET A 3 8.88 -13.84 -23.19
N LEU A 4 7.55 -13.93 -23.26
CA LEU A 4 6.64 -13.13 -22.43
C LEU A 4 6.72 -13.57 -20.96
N LEU A 5 6.73 -14.88 -20.70
CA LEU A 5 6.88 -15.39 -19.33
C LEU A 5 8.23 -15.00 -18.72
N SER A 6 9.32 -15.08 -19.49
CA SER A 6 10.64 -14.64 -19.04
C SER A 6 10.66 -13.15 -18.72
N LEU A 7 10.02 -12.31 -19.53
CA LEU A 7 9.90 -10.88 -19.27
C LEU A 7 9.16 -10.60 -17.95
N ILE A 8 8.03 -11.27 -17.74
CA ILE A 8 7.25 -11.11 -16.49
C ILE A 8 8.06 -11.59 -15.28
N PHE A 9 8.76 -12.72 -15.40
CA PHE A 9 9.62 -13.24 -14.33
C PHE A 9 10.71 -12.24 -13.92
N LEU A 10 11.36 -11.59 -14.89
CA LEU A 10 12.35 -10.55 -14.63
C LEU A 10 11.74 -9.34 -13.91
N ILE A 11 10.55 -8.90 -14.33
CA ILE A 11 9.83 -7.79 -13.66
C ILE A 11 9.52 -8.15 -12.20
N VAL A 12 9.02 -9.35 -11.94
CA VAL A 12 8.73 -9.84 -10.58
C VAL A 12 10.00 -9.91 -9.73
N LEU A 13 11.10 -10.40 -10.31
CA LEU A 13 12.39 -10.48 -9.63
C LEU A 13 12.92 -9.09 -9.25
N VAL A 14 12.88 -8.13 -10.18
CA VAL A 14 13.30 -6.75 -9.92
C VAL A 14 12.42 -6.11 -8.85
N ALA A 15 11.11 -6.25 -8.95
CA ALA A 15 10.17 -5.72 -7.95
C ALA A 15 10.42 -6.31 -6.55
N ALA A 16 10.73 -7.61 -6.46
CA ALA A 16 11.06 -8.26 -5.20
C ALA A 16 12.38 -7.73 -4.60
N ILE A 17 13.41 -7.55 -5.43
CA ILE A 17 14.71 -6.99 -4.99
C ILE A 17 14.53 -5.56 -4.50
N VAL A 18 13.85 -4.71 -5.27
CA VAL A 18 13.56 -3.31 -4.90
C VAL A 18 12.76 -3.27 -3.60
N GLY A 19 11.68 -4.05 -3.50
CA GLY A 19 10.87 -4.11 -2.29
C GLY A 19 11.66 -4.57 -1.06
N PHE A 20 12.60 -5.51 -1.22
CA PHE A 20 13.45 -5.99 -0.14
C PHE A 20 14.48 -4.94 0.30
N VAL A 21 15.17 -4.30 -0.65
CA VAL A 21 16.21 -3.29 -0.37
C VAL A 21 15.60 -2.06 0.29
N PHE A 22 14.52 -1.54 -0.27
CA PHE A 22 13.89 -0.30 0.20
C PHE A 22 12.94 -0.50 1.39
N ARG A 23 12.74 -1.72 1.91
CA ARG A 23 11.77 -1.97 2.99
C ARG A 23 11.97 -1.12 4.24
N HIS A 24 13.23 -0.89 4.62
CA HIS A 24 13.55 -0.16 5.84
C HIS A 24 13.40 1.34 5.63
N GLU A 25 13.90 1.82 4.49
CA GLU A 25 13.78 3.21 4.08
C GLU A 25 12.32 3.62 3.90
N ILE A 26 11.47 2.76 3.31
CA ILE A 26 10.03 2.98 3.23
C ILE A 26 9.44 3.12 4.64
N LYS A 27 9.81 2.26 5.60
CA LYS A 27 9.32 2.37 6.99
C LYS A 27 9.72 3.71 7.61
N THR A 28 11.01 4.07 7.60
CA THR A 28 11.48 5.31 8.25
C THR A 28 11.00 6.58 7.55
N ASN A 29 11.03 6.59 6.22
CA ASN A 29 10.66 7.78 5.46
C ASN A 29 9.14 7.96 5.45
N PHE A 30 8.35 6.89 5.42
CA PHE A 30 6.90 7.00 5.42
C PHE A 30 6.37 7.66 6.70
N GLU A 31 6.89 7.28 7.87
CA GLU A 31 6.52 7.92 9.14
C GLU A 31 6.86 9.41 9.13
N SER A 32 8.09 9.77 8.73
CA SER A 32 8.54 11.16 8.71
C SER A 32 7.75 12.01 7.73
N ASN A 33 7.56 11.52 6.50
CA ASN A 33 6.79 12.23 5.47
C ASN A 33 5.33 12.42 5.88
N LEU A 34 4.71 11.41 6.51
CA LEU A 34 3.34 11.53 6.96
C LEU A 34 3.21 12.50 8.14
N ASN A 35 4.18 12.52 9.07
CA ASN A 35 4.23 13.54 10.13
C ASN A 35 4.34 14.96 9.56
N LEU A 36 5.21 15.17 8.57
CA LEU A 36 5.35 16.46 7.90
C LEU A 36 4.06 16.86 7.18
N ALA A 37 3.43 15.92 6.46
CA ALA A 37 2.18 16.16 5.75
C ALA A 37 1.02 16.47 6.70
N LEU A 38 0.95 15.83 7.87
CA LEU A 38 -0.04 16.17 8.91
C LEU A 38 0.20 17.55 9.51
N LYS A 39 1.47 17.94 9.69
CA LYS A 39 1.84 19.25 10.24
C LYS A 39 1.52 20.39 9.27
N ASP A 40 1.79 20.17 7.98
CA ASP A 40 1.52 21.15 6.91
C ASP A 40 0.08 21.10 6.38
N TYR A 41 -0.72 20.15 6.88
CA TYR A 41 -2.11 19.97 6.48
C TYR A 41 -2.91 21.25 6.71
N ASN A 42 -3.46 21.80 5.63
CA ASN A 42 -4.16 23.07 5.65
C ASN A 42 -5.53 22.98 4.97
N VAL A 43 -6.40 23.92 5.33
CA VAL A 43 -7.78 24.04 4.85
C VAL A 43 -7.87 24.39 3.37
N THR A 44 -6.90 25.16 2.86
CA THR A 44 -6.76 25.38 1.41
C THR A 44 -6.33 24.06 0.82
N ALA A 45 -7.23 23.38 0.11
CA ALA A 45 -7.03 22.09 -0.54
C ALA A 45 -5.79 22.06 -1.46
N ASP A 46 -4.63 21.97 -0.83
CA ASP A 46 -3.34 21.85 -1.47
C ASP A 46 -3.07 20.38 -1.73
N GLN A 47 -2.13 20.12 -2.64
CA GLN A 47 -1.83 18.78 -3.11
C GLN A 47 -1.38 17.84 -1.97
N HIS A 48 -0.76 18.37 -0.90
CA HIS A 48 -0.34 17.55 0.24
C HIS A 48 -1.52 17.16 1.12
N SER A 49 -2.45 18.08 1.38
CA SER A 49 -3.68 17.78 2.12
C SER A 49 -4.58 16.77 1.38
N GLU A 50 -4.68 16.86 0.05
CA GLU A 50 -5.40 15.86 -0.76
C GLU A 50 -4.73 14.48 -0.70
N ALA A 51 -3.40 14.42 -0.69
CA ALA A 51 -2.66 13.17 -0.54
C ALA A 51 -2.95 12.52 0.82
N VAL A 52 -2.92 13.29 1.92
CA VAL A 52 -3.27 12.78 3.26
C VAL A 52 -4.70 12.25 3.29
N ASP A 53 -5.64 13.02 2.75
CA ASP A 53 -7.05 12.63 2.67
C ASP A 53 -7.25 11.32 1.86
N THR A 54 -6.54 11.19 0.75
CA THR A 54 -6.59 10.01 -0.13
C THR A 54 -6.03 8.79 0.58
N ILE A 55 -4.90 8.93 1.26
CA ILE A 55 -4.28 7.87 2.06
C ILE A 55 -5.26 7.39 3.14
N GLN A 56 -5.84 8.31 3.90
CA GLN A 56 -6.76 7.99 5.00
C GLN A 56 -8.02 7.28 4.53
N ARG A 57 -8.63 7.75 3.42
CA ARG A 57 -9.82 7.11 2.83
C ARG A 57 -9.49 5.74 2.22
N THR A 58 -8.36 5.61 1.54
CA THR A 58 -8.00 4.36 0.82
C THR A 58 -7.56 3.27 1.77
N LEU A 59 -6.79 3.63 2.81
CA LEU A 59 -6.27 2.67 3.78
C LEU A 59 -7.15 2.51 5.02
N HIS A 60 -8.22 3.31 5.15
CA HIS A 60 -9.11 3.30 6.32
C HIS A 60 -8.34 3.50 7.63
N CYS A 61 -7.53 4.56 7.68
CA CYS A 61 -6.69 4.93 8.82
C CYS A 61 -6.83 6.43 9.13
N CYS A 62 -6.36 6.87 10.30
CA CYS A 62 -6.39 8.27 10.68
C CYS A 62 -5.15 8.66 11.50
N GLY A 63 -4.49 9.74 11.09
CA GLY A 63 -3.24 10.17 11.72
C GLY A 63 -2.03 9.30 11.33
N VAL A 64 -0.92 9.46 12.04
CA VAL A 64 0.33 8.72 11.74
C VAL A 64 0.34 7.40 12.47
N GLN A 65 0.35 7.44 13.80
CA GLN A 65 0.31 6.32 14.73
C GLN A 65 -1.10 6.12 15.29
N ASN A 66 -1.86 7.20 15.47
CA ASN A 66 -3.21 7.18 16.02
C ASN A 66 -4.04 8.38 15.54
N TYR A 67 -5.37 8.26 15.59
CA TYR A 67 -6.26 9.39 15.27
C TYR A 67 -6.00 10.63 16.14
N SER A 68 -5.51 10.45 17.38
CA SER A 68 -5.16 11.55 18.29
C SER A 68 -3.96 12.38 17.83
N ASP A 69 -3.20 11.93 16.82
CA ASP A 69 -2.07 12.72 16.29
C ASP A 69 -2.54 14.06 15.72
N TRP A 70 -3.81 14.13 15.28
CA TRP A 70 -4.44 15.36 14.84
C TRP A 70 -4.52 16.40 15.95
N GLU A 71 -4.64 16.03 17.22
CA GLU A 71 -4.73 16.98 18.35
C GLU A 71 -3.49 17.88 18.47
N ARG A 72 -2.37 17.47 17.86
CA ARG A 72 -1.11 18.22 17.86
C ARG A 72 -0.95 19.15 16.64
N THR A 73 -1.91 19.17 15.72
CA THR A 73 -1.84 19.99 14.50
C THR A 73 -2.63 21.29 14.65
N GLU A 74 -2.22 22.33 13.92
CA GLU A 74 -2.95 23.60 13.90
C GLU A 74 -4.37 23.44 13.32
N TYR A 75 -4.54 22.50 12.38
CA TYR A 75 -5.83 22.18 11.77
C TYR A 75 -6.87 21.76 12.81
N PHE A 76 -6.49 20.91 13.78
CA PHE A 76 -7.42 20.41 14.79
C PHE A 76 -8.02 21.53 15.64
N SER A 77 -7.24 22.55 15.96
CA SER A 77 -7.72 23.71 16.73
C SER A 77 -8.84 24.47 16.01
N GLN A 78 -8.90 24.40 14.67
CA GLN A 78 -9.91 25.10 13.88
C GLN A 78 -11.12 24.20 13.53
N ARG A 79 -10.85 22.96 13.09
CA ARG A 79 -11.84 22.07 12.48
C ARG A 79 -11.95 20.67 13.11
N GLY A 80 -11.11 20.36 14.08
CA GLY A 80 -11.00 19.02 14.64
C GLY A 80 -10.31 18.06 13.67
N ILE A 81 -10.65 16.78 13.74
CA ILE A 81 -10.11 15.74 12.85
C ILE A 81 -10.72 15.89 11.45
N PRO A 82 -9.98 15.70 10.34
CA PRO A 82 -10.52 15.82 9.01
C PRO A 82 -11.53 14.71 8.68
N ARG A 83 -12.51 15.03 7.82
CA ARG A 83 -13.57 14.09 7.43
C ARG A 83 -13.08 12.89 6.61
N SER A 84 -11.87 12.94 6.08
CA SER A 84 -11.19 11.79 5.44
C SER A 84 -10.98 10.62 6.41
N CYS A 85 -10.91 10.89 7.72
CA CYS A 85 -10.81 9.87 8.76
C CYS A 85 -12.14 9.18 9.12
N CYS A 86 -13.28 9.65 8.62
CA CYS A 86 -14.60 9.16 9.03
C CYS A 86 -14.88 7.75 8.47
N LYS A 87 -15.40 6.87 9.34
CA LYS A 87 -15.90 5.54 8.94
C LYS A 87 -17.16 5.64 8.09
N ASN A 88 -18.02 6.60 8.40
CA ASN A 88 -19.27 6.88 7.70
C ASN A 88 -19.43 8.39 7.52
N GLN A 89 -19.48 8.86 6.28
CA GLN A 89 -19.58 10.29 5.98
C GLN A 89 -20.89 10.93 6.45
N ASN A 90 -21.96 10.14 6.61
CA ASN A 90 -23.27 10.64 7.04
C ASN A 90 -23.38 10.82 8.56
N ASP A 91 -22.46 10.23 9.34
CA ASP A 91 -22.49 10.23 10.80
C ASP A 91 -21.18 10.79 11.39
N CYS A 92 -20.65 11.84 10.77
CA CYS A 92 -19.34 12.40 11.10
C CYS A 92 -19.34 13.94 11.00
N SER A 93 -20.15 14.56 11.86
CA SER A 93 -20.28 16.02 11.94
C SER A 93 -19.02 16.67 12.49
N GLU A 94 -18.73 17.91 12.07
CA GLU A 94 -17.55 18.65 12.53
C GLU A 94 -17.53 18.85 14.05
N GLU A 95 -18.68 18.96 14.68
CA GLU A 95 -18.81 19.08 16.14
C GLU A 95 -18.31 17.82 16.86
N ASP A 96 -18.57 16.63 16.31
CA ASP A 96 -18.11 15.37 16.87
C ASP A 96 -16.61 15.16 16.63
N LEU A 97 -16.09 15.69 15.53
CA LEU A 97 -14.67 15.61 15.16
C LEU A 97 -13.77 16.53 16.00
N LYS A 98 -14.34 17.50 16.70
CA LYS A 98 -13.66 18.37 17.67
C LYS A 98 -13.57 17.77 19.07
N ASP A 99 -14.40 16.76 19.38
CA ASP A 99 -14.38 16.06 20.66
C ASP A 99 -13.69 14.69 20.50
N PRO A 100 -12.46 14.51 21.02
CA PRO A 100 -11.71 13.26 20.85
C PRO A 100 -12.44 12.00 21.33
N ASN A 101 -13.34 12.13 22.32
CA ASN A 101 -14.09 11.01 22.86
C ASN A 101 -15.20 10.55 21.90
N LYS A 102 -15.87 11.51 21.26
CA LYS A 102 -16.89 11.22 20.24
C LYS A 102 -16.25 10.80 18.93
N ALA A 103 -15.18 11.48 18.53
CA ALA A 103 -14.45 11.19 17.31
C ALA A 103 -13.97 9.74 17.26
N LYS A 104 -13.46 9.19 18.38
CA LYS A 104 -13.00 7.79 18.48
C LYS A 104 -14.02 6.76 17.97
N LEU A 105 -15.31 7.01 18.16
CA LEU A 105 -16.37 6.10 17.71
C LEU A 105 -16.63 6.21 16.20
N LYS A 106 -16.41 7.40 15.64
CA LYS A 106 -16.80 7.78 14.28
C LYS A 106 -15.65 7.73 13.26
N VAL A 107 -14.41 7.79 13.73
CA VAL A 107 -13.20 7.78 12.88
C VAL A 107 -12.46 6.45 12.93
N PHE A 108 -11.59 6.21 11.96
CA PHE A 108 -10.58 5.15 12.02
C PHE A 108 -9.61 5.46 13.16
N VAL A 109 -9.40 4.52 14.08
CA VAL A 109 -8.58 4.74 15.28
C VAL A 109 -7.10 4.50 14.99
N ASP A 110 -6.81 3.54 14.12
CA ASP A 110 -5.46 3.15 13.75
C ASP A 110 -4.80 4.21 12.87
N GLY A 111 -3.57 4.58 13.21
CA GLY A 111 -2.74 5.45 12.39
C GLY A 111 -2.31 4.78 11.09
N CYS A 112 -2.11 5.57 10.05
CA CYS A 112 -1.76 5.03 8.73
C CYS A 112 -0.38 4.37 8.72
N PHE A 113 0.60 4.93 9.42
CA PHE A 113 1.91 4.29 9.57
C PHE A 113 1.81 3.01 10.38
N PHE A 114 1.08 3.04 11.51
CA PHE A 114 0.87 1.85 12.35
C PHE A 114 0.18 0.73 11.56
N LEU A 115 -0.90 1.04 10.84
CA LEU A 115 -1.64 0.07 10.05
C LEU A 115 -0.80 -0.52 8.93
N VAL A 116 -0.07 0.30 8.18
CA VAL A 116 0.81 -0.17 7.08
C VAL A 116 1.90 -1.08 7.65
N THR A 117 2.59 -0.67 8.72
CA THR A 117 3.67 -1.47 9.30
C THR A 117 3.17 -2.76 9.94
N SER A 118 2.04 -2.72 10.66
CA SER A 118 1.41 -3.92 11.23
C SER A 118 0.92 -4.88 10.14
N THR A 119 0.40 -4.35 9.03
CA THR A 119 -0.01 -5.15 7.87
C THR A 119 1.21 -5.78 7.20
N MET A 120 2.31 -5.04 7.04
CA MET A 120 3.56 -5.59 6.55
C MET A 120 4.06 -6.71 7.45
N GLU A 121 4.09 -6.52 8.78
CA GLU A 121 4.60 -7.56 9.69
C GLU A 121 3.71 -8.81 9.75
N SER A 122 2.39 -8.66 9.66
CA SER A 122 1.45 -9.79 9.81
C SER A 122 1.09 -10.50 8.49
N LYS A 123 1.10 -9.79 7.35
CA LYS A 123 0.63 -10.34 6.06
C LYS A 123 1.73 -10.54 5.03
N MET A 124 2.96 -10.05 5.27
CA MET A 124 4.06 -10.20 4.32
C MET A 124 4.39 -11.66 4.00
N SER A 125 4.24 -12.59 4.94
CA SER A 125 4.45 -14.02 4.67
C SER A 125 3.46 -14.58 3.65
N VAL A 126 2.19 -14.16 3.70
CA VAL A 126 1.16 -14.59 2.73
C VAL A 126 1.47 -14.04 1.36
N VAL A 127 1.79 -12.75 1.27
CA VAL A 127 2.16 -12.10 0.00
C VAL A 127 3.42 -12.74 -0.60
N ALA A 128 4.43 -13.01 0.23
CA ALA A 128 5.65 -13.69 -0.21
C ALA A 128 5.36 -15.10 -0.75
N GLY A 129 4.47 -15.85 -0.09
CA GLY A 129 4.05 -17.18 -0.54
C GLY A 129 3.34 -17.15 -1.91
N ILE A 130 2.42 -16.20 -2.11
CA ILE A 130 1.73 -16.02 -3.41
C ILE A 130 2.74 -15.68 -4.50
N SER A 131 3.64 -14.72 -4.25
CA SER A 131 4.67 -14.32 -5.21
C SER A 131 5.62 -15.47 -5.57
N PHE A 132 6.01 -16.28 -4.58
CA PHE A 132 6.83 -17.47 -4.82
C PHE A 132 6.10 -18.50 -5.68
N GLY A 133 4.81 -18.75 -5.39
CA GLY A 133 3.98 -19.64 -6.20
C GLY A 133 3.90 -19.18 -7.66
N VAL A 134 3.65 -17.89 -7.89
CA VAL A 134 3.62 -17.29 -9.24
C VAL A 134 4.96 -17.49 -9.96
N ALA A 135 6.08 -17.26 -9.27
CA ALA A 135 7.41 -17.48 -9.84
C ALA A 135 7.64 -18.95 -10.25
N CYS A 136 7.25 -19.91 -9.42
CA CYS A 136 7.33 -21.34 -9.76
C CYS A 136 6.49 -21.69 -10.99
N PHE A 137 5.24 -21.21 -11.07
CA PHE A 137 4.37 -21.46 -12.23
C PHE A 137 4.93 -20.87 -13.52
N GLN A 138 5.53 -19.67 -13.45
CA GLN A 138 6.19 -19.05 -14.61
C GLN A 138 7.37 -19.90 -15.09
N LEU A 139 8.22 -20.41 -14.19
CA LEU A 139 9.34 -21.28 -14.55
C LEU A 139 8.87 -22.56 -15.23
N ILE A 140 7.83 -23.21 -14.71
CA ILE A 140 7.22 -24.40 -15.34
C ILE A 140 6.72 -24.04 -16.76
N GLY A 141 6.01 -22.92 -16.91
CA GLY A 141 5.52 -22.46 -18.20
C GLY A 141 6.63 -22.18 -19.22
N ILE A 142 7.75 -21.61 -18.78
CA ILE A 142 8.93 -21.38 -19.63
C ILE A 142 9.53 -22.72 -20.08
N ILE A 143 9.74 -23.66 -19.16
CA ILE A 143 10.31 -24.98 -19.47
C ILE A 143 9.42 -25.72 -20.48
N LEU A 144 8.12 -25.83 -20.21
CA LEU A 144 7.18 -26.52 -21.09
C LEU A 144 7.12 -25.88 -22.49
N SER A 145 7.14 -24.55 -22.56
CA SER A 145 7.16 -23.84 -23.85
C SER A 145 8.42 -24.11 -24.66
N CYS A 146 9.58 -24.14 -24.00
CA CYS A 146 10.85 -24.44 -24.64
C CYS A 146 10.91 -25.91 -25.09
N CYS A 147 10.45 -26.84 -24.26
CA CYS A 147 10.34 -28.26 -24.60
C CYS A 147 9.42 -28.47 -25.80
N LEU A 148 8.24 -27.85 -25.80
CA LEU A 148 7.28 -27.95 -26.90
C LEU A 148 7.85 -27.35 -28.20
N SER A 149 8.50 -26.18 -28.10
CA SER A 149 9.16 -25.56 -29.27
C SER A 149 10.22 -26.47 -29.85
N ARG A 150 11.08 -27.08 -29.02
CA ARG A 150 12.12 -28.01 -29.48
C ARG A 150 11.51 -29.27 -30.09
N TYR A 151 10.45 -29.81 -29.49
CA TYR A 151 9.76 -31.00 -29.99
C TYR A 151 9.17 -30.76 -31.39
N ILE A 152 8.44 -29.65 -31.58
CA ILE A 152 7.87 -29.29 -32.88
C ILE A 152 8.97 -29.11 -33.93
N THR A 153 10.04 -28.39 -33.59
CA THR A 153 11.16 -28.17 -34.50
C THR A 153 11.86 -29.48 -34.89
N ASN A 154 12.12 -30.40 -33.94
CA ASN A 154 12.73 -31.70 -34.26
C ASN A 154 11.85 -32.56 -35.18
N ASN A 155 10.55 -32.66 -34.91
CA ASN A 155 9.62 -33.45 -35.72
C ASN A 155 9.48 -32.92 -37.16
N GLN A 156 9.72 -31.63 -37.40
CA GLN A 156 9.69 -31.06 -38.76
C GLN A 156 10.92 -31.47 -39.59
N TYR A 157 12.07 -31.75 -38.96
CA TYR A 157 13.29 -32.16 -39.67
C TYR A 157 13.29 -33.66 -40.05
N GLU A 158 12.50 -34.50 -39.37
CA GLU A 158 12.38 -35.93 -39.73
C GLU A 158 11.39 -36.20 -40.88
N MET A 159 10.64 -35.20 -41.35
CA MET A 159 9.70 -35.33 -42.48
C MET A 159 10.27 -34.84 -43.82
N VAL A 160 11.60 -34.65 -43.92
CA VAL A 160 12.32 -34.29 -45.16
C VAL A 160 13.31 -35.38 -45.53
#